data_AF-A0A972GFA8-F1
#
_entry.id   AF-A0A972GFA8-F1
#
_cell.length_a   1.000
_cell.length_b   1.000
_cell.length_c   1.000
_cell.angle_alpha   90.00
_cell.angle_beta   90.00
_cell.angle_gamma   90.00
#
_symmetry.space_group_name_H-M   'P 1'
#
loop_
_entity.id
_entity.type
_entity.pdbx_description
1 polymer ?
#
loop_
_entity_poly.entity_id
_entity_poly.type
_entity_poly.pdbx_seq_one_letter_code
_entity_poly.pdbx_strand_id
1 'polypeptide(L)'
;MIDRNWDVVDLDPRTWRNLGRFIEPGQYICAAQPGEHGLFILHDDGHILRVVDTRAGVRHDLGVNDASNPQALAAELHARNEWQRVHVINKQHLALVARQAQSIEHRAMTLDQYYRTVGDLLWSSQTGYISMPPYPGHWHGWTYEVVTQFLSYLPTTTSLALGVFDAETVAIGLILELNNRQITRVTTFEALDLQVQPTLSSDFLDHLWNALDQNYASPSAILICTQSVFEQWIEVVEKTTVIERAVQEHRAFLRLL
;
A
#
# COMPACT_ATOMS: atom_id res chain seq x y z
N MET A 1 -2.48 -12.74 -11.08
CA MET A 1 -1.75 -13.89 -11.66
C MET A 1 -0.31 -13.72 -11.21
N ILE A 2 0.18 -14.63 -10.36
CA ILE A 2 1.50 -14.55 -9.71
C ILE A 2 2.58 -14.52 -10.79
N ASP A 3 3.54 -13.61 -10.67
CA ASP A 3 4.66 -13.45 -11.59
C ASP A 3 5.43 -14.78 -11.72
N ARG A 4 5.88 -15.12 -12.93
CA ARG A 4 6.58 -16.38 -13.23
C ARG A 4 7.97 -16.45 -12.61
N ASN A 5 8.49 -15.33 -12.12
CA ASN A 5 9.77 -15.23 -11.43
C ASN A 5 9.62 -15.23 -9.90
N TRP A 6 8.40 -15.44 -9.38
CA TRP A 6 8.15 -15.52 -7.94
C TRP A 6 8.11 -16.98 -7.51
N ASP A 7 9.14 -17.41 -6.77
CA ASP A 7 9.03 -18.58 -5.92
C ASP A 7 8.42 -18.14 -4.58
N VAL A 8 7.12 -18.41 -4.40
CA VAL A 8 6.48 -18.34 -3.08
C VAL A 8 6.78 -19.65 -2.37
N VAL A 9 7.87 -19.65 -1.60
CA VAL A 9 8.43 -20.87 -0.99
C VAL A 9 7.70 -21.26 0.30
N ASP A 10 6.97 -20.33 0.94
CA ASP A 10 6.20 -20.60 2.15
C ASP A 10 4.81 -19.99 2.07
N LEU A 11 3.80 -20.80 2.39
CA LEU A 11 2.38 -20.46 2.39
C LEU A 11 1.80 -20.52 3.81
N ASP A 12 2.55 -20.19 4.88
CA ASP A 12 1.92 -20.05 6.20
C ASP A 12 0.74 -19.06 6.10
N PRO A 13 -0.52 -19.56 6.18
CA PRO A 13 -1.67 -18.72 5.91
C PRO A 13 -1.86 -17.66 7.00
N ARG A 14 -1.23 -17.80 8.17
CA ARG A 14 -1.31 -16.81 9.26
C ARG A 14 -0.47 -15.58 8.92
N THR A 15 0.80 -15.78 8.57
CA THR A 15 1.70 -14.68 8.17
C THR A 15 1.18 -13.95 6.94
N TRP A 16 0.73 -14.67 5.91
CA TRP A 16 0.17 -14.02 4.71
C TRP A 16 -1.17 -13.31 4.96
N ARG A 17 -2.04 -13.82 5.84
CA ARG A 17 -3.25 -13.09 6.24
C ARG A 17 -2.92 -11.83 7.02
N ASN A 18 -1.89 -11.86 7.85
CA ASN A 18 -1.44 -10.69 8.59
C ASN A 18 -0.83 -9.67 7.62
N LEU A 19 0.07 -10.09 6.71
CA LEU A 19 0.63 -9.24 5.66
C LEU A 19 -0.44 -8.64 4.74
N GLY A 20 -1.46 -9.42 4.37
CA GLY A 20 -2.57 -8.93 3.53
C GLY A 20 -3.41 -7.82 4.18
N ARG A 21 -3.40 -7.68 5.52
CA ARG A 21 -3.99 -6.51 6.20
C ARG A 21 -3.18 -5.24 5.96
N PHE A 22 -1.91 -5.41 5.63
CA PHE A 22 -0.94 -4.36 5.43
C PHE A 22 -0.40 -4.35 4.01
N ILE A 23 -1.06 -4.95 3.02
CA ILE A 23 -0.76 -4.84 1.59
C ILE A 23 -2.08 -4.87 0.83
N GLU A 24 -2.53 -3.71 0.37
CA GLU A 24 -3.73 -3.60 -0.47
C GLU A 24 -3.33 -2.95 -1.80
N PRO A 25 -2.93 -3.73 -2.83
CA PRO A 25 -2.50 -3.19 -4.13
C PRO A 25 -3.59 -2.38 -4.83
N GLY A 26 -4.86 -2.61 -4.48
CA GLY A 26 -5.99 -1.79 -4.92
C GLY A 26 -5.92 -0.34 -4.43
N GLN A 27 -5.14 -0.04 -3.39
CA GLN A 27 -5.05 1.33 -2.87
C GLN A 27 -4.43 2.34 -3.85
N TYR A 28 -3.64 1.90 -4.83
CA TYR A 28 -3.16 2.77 -5.90
C TYR A 28 -4.29 3.36 -6.78
N ILE A 29 -5.45 2.71 -6.77
CA ILE A 29 -6.63 3.11 -7.55
C ILE A 29 -7.83 3.48 -6.66
N CYS A 30 -7.79 3.15 -5.36
CA CYS A 30 -8.84 3.52 -4.42
C CYS A 30 -8.69 4.99 -3.99
N ALA A 31 -9.69 5.81 -4.31
CA ALA A 31 -9.79 7.15 -3.76
C ALA A 31 -10.33 7.21 -2.33
N ALA A 32 -10.83 6.10 -1.78
CA ALA A 32 -11.45 6.04 -0.46
C ALA A 32 -10.79 4.99 0.43
N GLN A 33 -10.79 5.25 1.74
CA GLN A 33 -10.38 4.30 2.77
C GLN A 33 -11.49 3.26 3.02
N PRO A 34 -11.15 2.04 3.47
CA PRO A 34 -12.16 1.07 3.87
C PRO A 34 -13.13 1.64 4.93
N GLY A 35 -14.43 1.56 4.64
CA GLY A 35 -15.49 2.04 5.54
C GLY A 35 -15.78 3.55 5.50
N GLU A 36 -15.09 4.32 4.65
CA GLU A 36 -15.34 5.75 4.46
C GLU A 36 -16.76 6.00 3.91
N HIS A 37 -17.48 6.95 4.51
CA HIS A 37 -18.79 7.39 4.03
C HIS A 37 -18.61 8.30 2.82
N GLY A 38 -18.88 7.75 1.64
CA GLY A 38 -18.67 8.39 0.36
C GLY A 38 -19.95 8.75 -0.36
N LEU A 39 -19.91 9.85 -1.12
CA LEU A 39 -20.90 10.20 -2.14
C LEU A 39 -20.29 10.03 -3.52
N PHE A 40 -20.98 9.31 -4.41
CA PHE A 40 -20.54 9.06 -5.78
C PHE A 40 -21.54 9.66 -6.76
N ILE A 41 -21.08 10.58 -7.60
CA ILE A 41 -21.87 11.23 -8.64
C ILE A 41 -21.28 10.82 -10.00
N LEU A 42 -22.06 10.08 -10.79
CA LEU A 42 -21.74 9.76 -12.16
C LEU A 42 -22.42 10.76 -13.09
N HIS A 43 -21.66 11.36 -13.99
CA HIS A 43 -22.19 12.28 -15.00
C HIS A 43 -21.65 11.98 -16.40
N ASP A 44 -22.31 12.50 -17.42
CA ASP A 44 -21.91 12.44 -18.83
C ASP A 44 -22.06 13.85 -19.40
N ASP A 45 -20.93 14.51 -19.66
CA ASP A 45 -20.87 15.91 -20.13
C ASP A 45 -21.70 16.88 -19.27
N GLY A 46 -21.41 16.89 -17.95
CA GLY A 46 -22.14 17.69 -16.96
C GLY A 46 -23.52 17.16 -16.55
N HIS A 47 -24.18 16.33 -17.35
CA HIS A 47 -25.48 15.77 -16.99
C HIS A 47 -25.36 14.63 -15.98
N ILE A 48 -25.95 14.81 -14.79
CA ILE A 48 -25.92 13.79 -13.75
C ILE A 48 -26.77 12.59 -14.16
N LEU A 49 -26.13 11.41 -14.20
CA LEU A 49 -26.77 10.14 -14.53
C LEU A 49 -27.21 9.40 -13.27
N ARG A 50 -26.37 9.41 -12.23
CA ARG A 50 -26.62 8.64 -11.01
C ARG A 50 -25.89 9.22 -9.84
N VAL A 51 -26.53 9.19 -8.68
CA VAL A 51 -25.92 9.54 -7.40
C VAL A 51 -26.09 8.42 -6.40
N VAL A 52 -25.02 8.07 -5.70
CA VAL A 52 -24.99 6.97 -4.73
C VAL A 52 -24.30 7.44 -3.46
N ASP A 53 -25.01 7.35 -2.35
CA ASP A 53 -24.48 7.47 -1.00
C ASP A 53 -24.14 6.06 -0.49
N THR A 54 -22.93 5.83 0.04
CA THR A 54 -22.52 4.49 0.47
C THR A 54 -23.32 3.93 1.65
N ARG A 55 -24.01 4.78 2.42
CA ARG A 55 -24.86 4.38 3.55
C ARG A 55 -26.34 4.34 3.20
N ALA A 56 -26.81 5.28 2.38
CA ALA A 56 -28.23 5.41 2.04
C ALA A 56 -28.61 4.77 0.69
N GLY A 57 -27.64 4.40 -0.15
CA GLY A 57 -27.87 3.85 -1.48
C GLY A 57 -28.10 4.94 -2.54
N VAL A 58 -28.93 4.65 -3.53
CA VAL A 58 -29.18 5.59 -4.64
C VAL A 58 -29.96 6.81 -4.14
N ARG A 59 -29.50 8.01 -4.50
CA ARG A 59 -30.17 9.28 -4.19
C ARG A 59 -30.73 9.94 -5.45
N HIS A 60 -31.92 10.52 -5.31
CA HIS A 60 -32.61 11.25 -6.38
C HIS A 60 -32.75 12.75 -6.10
N ASP A 61 -32.43 13.19 -4.87
CA ASP A 61 -32.85 14.48 -4.31
C ASP A 61 -31.67 15.27 -3.71
N LEU A 62 -30.52 15.27 -4.38
CA LEU A 62 -29.33 15.98 -3.89
C LEU A 62 -29.36 17.49 -4.20
N GLY A 63 -30.36 17.95 -4.95
CA GLY A 63 -30.49 19.35 -5.38
C GLY A 63 -29.45 19.77 -6.43
N VAL A 64 -28.74 18.81 -7.02
CA VAL A 64 -27.73 19.04 -8.04
C VAL A 64 -28.21 18.42 -9.35
N ASN A 65 -28.31 19.25 -10.39
CA ASN A 65 -28.71 18.82 -11.73
C ASN A 65 -27.59 18.96 -12.77
N ASP A 66 -26.50 19.64 -12.41
CA ASP A 66 -25.38 19.93 -13.29
C ASP A 66 -24.04 19.65 -12.58
N ALA A 67 -23.16 18.98 -13.30
CA ALA A 67 -21.78 18.66 -12.94
C ALA A 67 -20.80 19.18 -14.01
N SER A 68 -21.18 20.21 -14.79
CA SER A 68 -20.33 20.86 -15.79
C SER A 68 -19.01 21.39 -15.21
N ASN A 69 -18.98 21.70 -13.92
CA ASN A 69 -17.78 21.95 -13.13
C ASN A 69 -17.63 20.92 -11.98
N PRO A 70 -17.07 19.73 -12.26
CA PRO A 70 -16.95 18.65 -11.28
C PRO A 70 -16.17 19.04 -10.01
N GLN A 71 -15.14 19.88 -10.16
CA GLN A 71 -14.29 20.32 -9.06
C GLN A 71 -15.06 21.19 -8.06
N ALA A 72 -15.78 22.20 -8.58
CA ALA A 72 -16.58 23.08 -7.74
C ALA A 72 -17.71 22.31 -7.06
N LEU A 73 -18.35 21.39 -7.78
CA LEU A 73 -19.41 20.54 -7.24
C LEU A 73 -18.91 19.65 -6.10
N ALA A 74 -17.77 18.97 -6.28
CA ALA A 74 -17.20 18.11 -5.25
C ALA A 74 -16.82 18.91 -3.99
N ALA A 75 -16.25 20.10 -4.16
CA ALA A 75 -15.90 21.01 -3.06
C ALA A 75 -17.14 21.49 -2.30
N GLU A 76 -18.19 21.91 -3.00
CA GLU A 76 -19.44 22.37 -2.39
C GLU A 76 -20.10 21.26 -1.56
N LEU A 77 -20.21 20.05 -2.13
CA LEU A 77 -20.84 18.92 -1.45
C LEU A 77 -20.03 18.43 -0.26
N HIS A 78 -18.71 18.38 -0.38
CA HIS A 78 -17.83 18.02 0.73
C HIS A 78 -17.94 19.04 1.88
N ALA A 79 -18.08 20.33 1.58
CA ALA A 79 -18.23 21.38 2.58
C ALA A 79 -19.49 21.25 3.45
N ARG A 80 -20.47 20.44 3.04
CA ARG A 80 -21.68 20.14 3.84
C ARG A 80 -21.38 19.23 5.03
N ASN A 81 -20.22 18.58 5.08
CA ASN A 81 -19.80 17.62 6.10
C ASN A 81 -20.78 16.44 6.31
N GLU A 82 -21.63 16.16 5.31
CA GLU A 82 -22.51 14.99 5.29
C GLU A 82 -21.77 13.72 4.89
N TRP A 83 -20.67 13.87 4.13
CA TRP A 83 -19.82 12.79 3.63
C TRP A 83 -18.38 13.03 4.02
N GLN A 84 -17.66 11.96 4.27
CA GLN A 84 -16.21 11.99 4.46
C GLN A 84 -15.48 12.21 3.13
N ARG A 85 -16.09 11.76 2.02
CA ARG A 85 -15.57 11.96 0.67
C ARG A 85 -16.67 12.13 -0.38
N VAL A 86 -16.42 13.00 -1.35
CA VAL A 86 -17.28 13.17 -2.53
C VAL A 86 -16.49 12.84 -3.79
N HIS A 87 -17.06 12.00 -4.64
CA HIS A 87 -16.52 11.59 -5.94
C HIS A 87 -17.44 12.12 -7.04
N VAL A 88 -16.89 12.86 -8.00
CA VAL A 88 -17.60 13.30 -9.20
C VAL A 88 -16.89 12.72 -10.42
N ILE A 89 -17.59 11.86 -11.15
CA ILE A 89 -17.01 10.92 -12.08
C ILE A 89 -17.63 11.10 -13.46
N ASN A 90 -16.79 11.40 -14.44
CA ASN A 90 -17.18 11.48 -15.83
C ASN A 90 -17.18 10.08 -16.46
N LYS A 91 -18.34 9.66 -16.97
CA LYS A 91 -18.53 8.37 -17.64
C LYS A 91 -17.63 8.19 -18.86
N GLN A 92 -17.43 9.24 -19.68
CA GLN A 92 -16.59 9.18 -20.87
C GLN A 92 -15.12 8.97 -20.50
N HIS A 93 -14.68 9.62 -19.42
CA HIS A 93 -13.34 9.43 -18.87
C HIS A 93 -13.14 7.97 -18.42
N LEU A 94 -14.05 7.41 -17.63
CA LEU A 94 -13.96 6.00 -17.23
C LEU A 94 -13.90 5.05 -18.44
N ALA A 95 -14.70 5.31 -19.48
CA ALA A 95 -14.69 4.50 -20.70
C ALA A 95 -13.37 4.65 -21.49
N LEU A 96 -12.73 5.82 -21.46
CA LEU A 96 -11.41 6.04 -22.04
C LEU A 96 -10.34 5.27 -21.27
N VAL A 97 -10.31 5.43 -19.94
CA VAL A 97 -9.38 4.72 -19.05
C VAL A 97 -9.51 3.21 -19.22
N ALA A 98 -10.73 2.67 -19.25
CA ALA A 98 -10.96 1.24 -19.45
C ALA A 98 -10.42 0.74 -20.80
N ARG A 99 -10.66 1.47 -21.89
CA ARG A 99 -10.14 1.13 -23.23
C ARG A 99 -8.61 1.16 -23.26
N GLN A 100 -8.02 2.19 -22.67
CA GLN A 100 -6.56 2.32 -22.60
C GLN A 100 -5.95 1.19 -21.75
N ALA A 101 -6.50 0.92 -20.57
CA ALA A 101 -6.05 -0.16 -19.69
C ALA A 101 -6.10 -1.54 -20.37
N GLN A 102 -7.15 -1.81 -21.16
CA GLN A 102 -7.28 -3.05 -21.94
C GLN A 102 -6.33 -3.15 -23.13
N SER A 103 -5.85 -2.02 -23.64
CA SER A 103 -4.89 -1.98 -24.76
C SER A 103 -3.43 -2.17 -24.33
N ILE A 104 -3.16 -2.16 -23.02
CA ILE A 104 -1.83 -2.33 -22.46
C ILE A 104 -1.35 -3.76 -22.70
N GLU A 105 -0.12 -3.91 -23.20
CA GLU A 105 0.49 -5.22 -23.37
C GLU A 105 0.87 -5.83 -22.01
N HIS A 106 -0.02 -6.63 -21.46
CA HIS A 106 0.13 -7.20 -20.11
C HIS A 106 1.31 -8.16 -19.93
N ARG A 107 1.87 -8.72 -21.01
CA ARG A 107 2.88 -9.77 -20.92
C ARG A 107 4.25 -9.27 -20.43
N ALA A 108 4.51 -7.97 -20.55
CA ALA A 108 5.79 -7.37 -20.19
C ALA A 108 5.74 -6.56 -18.87
N MET A 109 4.56 -6.39 -18.27
CA MET A 109 4.38 -5.56 -17.09
C MET A 109 4.18 -6.39 -15.83
N THR A 110 4.79 -5.95 -14.73
CA THR A 110 4.44 -6.45 -13.40
C THR A 110 3.05 -5.95 -13.00
N LEU A 111 2.43 -6.60 -12.02
CA LEU A 111 1.12 -6.20 -11.51
C LEU A 111 1.12 -4.77 -10.97
N ASP A 112 2.19 -4.37 -10.29
CA ASP A 112 2.35 -3.01 -9.74
C ASP A 112 2.47 -1.96 -10.83
N GLN A 113 3.25 -2.25 -11.89
CA GLN A 113 3.37 -1.38 -13.05
C GLN A 113 2.02 -1.19 -13.75
N TYR A 114 1.22 -2.25 -13.83
CA TYR A 114 -0.12 -2.19 -14.38
C TYR A 114 -1.04 -1.30 -13.53
N TYR A 115 -1.12 -1.53 -12.20
CA TYR A 115 -1.97 -0.72 -11.32
C TYR A 115 -1.55 0.75 -11.28
N ARG A 116 -0.25 1.04 -11.30
CA ARG A 116 0.25 2.42 -11.42
C ARG A 116 -0.20 3.07 -12.71
N THR A 117 -0.05 2.37 -13.84
CA THR A 117 -0.46 2.90 -15.14
C THR A 117 -1.96 3.18 -15.17
N VAL A 118 -2.78 2.27 -14.63
CA VAL A 118 -4.23 2.49 -14.51
C VAL A 118 -4.55 3.67 -13.58
N GLY A 119 -3.83 3.81 -12.47
CA GLY A 119 -3.94 4.96 -11.57
C GLY A 119 -3.60 6.27 -12.28
N ASP A 120 -2.49 6.34 -13.01
CA ASP A 120 -2.09 7.53 -13.77
C ASP A 120 -3.14 7.90 -14.82
N LEU A 121 -3.70 6.92 -15.54
CA LEU A 121 -4.79 7.15 -16.48
C LEU A 121 -6.05 7.68 -15.78
N LEU A 122 -6.39 7.13 -14.61
CA LEU A 122 -7.57 7.52 -13.84
C LEU A 122 -7.45 8.95 -13.30
N TRP A 123 -6.29 9.30 -12.75
CA TRP A 123 -6.07 10.53 -11.98
C TRP A 123 -5.44 11.68 -12.78
N SER A 124 -4.91 11.45 -13.98
CA SER A 124 -4.27 12.50 -14.79
C SER A 124 -5.24 13.57 -15.33
N SER A 125 -6.54 13.26 -15.40
CA SER A 125 -7.55 14.20 -15.91
C SER A 125 -8.12 15.07 -14.79
N GLN A 126 -7.92 16.38 -14.88
CA GLN A 126 -8.47 17.38 -13.95
C GLN A 126 -10.00 17.56 -14.04
N THR A 127 -10.67 16.83 -14.93
CA THR A 127 -12.14 16.88 -15.09
C THR A 127 -12.78 15.50 -15.22
N GLY A 128 -11.97 14.44 -15.21
CA GLY A 128 -12.39 13.07 -15.49
C GLY A 128 -12.88 12.31 -14.25
N TYR A 129 -12.06 12.29 -13.21
CA TYR A 129 -12.42 11.72 -11.91
C TYR A 129 -11.96 12.68 -10.82
N ILE A 130 -12.90 13.33 -10.17
CA ILE A 130 -12.64 14.21 -9.03
C ILE A 130 -12.98 13.49 -7.74
N SER A 131 -12.10 13.63 -6.75
CA SER A 131 -12.38 13.27 -5.36
C SER A 131 -12.10 14.46 -4.44
N MET A 132 -12.95 14.63 -3.42
CA MET A 132 -12.79 15.62 -2.36
C MET A 132 -12.99 14.95 -1.00
N PRO A 133 -11.96 14.86 -0.13
CA PRO A 133 -10.62 15.36 -0.35
C PRO A 133 -9.92 14.62 -1.51
N PRO A 134 -8.82 15.16 -2.07
CA PRO A 134 -8.13 14.53 -3.19
C PRO A 134 -7.67 13.10 -2.88
N TYR A 135 -7.49 12.30 -3.93
CA TYR A 135 -6.83 11.00 -3.86
C TYR A 135 -5.45 11.20 -3.18
N PRO A 136 -5.17 10.50 -2.07
CA PRO A 136 -3.96 10.75 -1.29
C PRO A 136 -2.67 10.47 -2.06
N GLY A 137 -2.69 9.61 -3.10
CA GLY A 137 -1.49 9.28 -3.87
C GLY A 137 -0.41 8.53 -3.09
N HIS A 138 -0.70 8.18 -1.84
CA HIS A 138 0.18 7.51 -0.92
C HIS A 138 -0.59 6.50 -0.10
N TRP A 139 0.11 5.50 0.39
CA TRP A 139 -0.42 4.51 1.30
C TRP A 139 0.42 4.52 2.56
N HIS A 140 -0.19 4.78 3.71
CA HIS A 140 0.56 4.91 4.97
C HIS A 140 1.70 5.94 4.87
N GLY A 141 1.51 7.04 4.13
CA GLY A 141 2.56 8.04 3.87
C GLY A 141 3.65 7.61 2.87
N TRP A 142 3.61 6.38 2.35
CA TRP A 142 4.50 5.88 1.32
C TRP A 142 3.92 6.16 -0.06
N THR A 143 4.66 6.89 -0.89
CA THR A 143 4.39 6.97 -2.33
C THR A 143 5.22 5.92 -3.06
N TYR A 144 4.79 5.56 -4.27
CA TYR A 144 5.57 4.67 -5.13
C TYR A 144 6.99 5.22 -5.37
N GLU A 145 7.11 6.53 -5.60
CA GLU A 145 8.37 7.23 -5.79
C GLU A 145 9.30 7.02 -4.59
N VAL A 146 8.80 7.22 -3.37
CA VAL A 146 9.60 7.02 -2.14
C VAL A 146 10.04 5.57 -2.00
N VAL A 147 9.18 4.60 -2.30
CA VAL A 147 9.55 3.16 -2.27
C VAL A 147 10.62 2.85 -3.32
N THR A 148 10.47 3.32 -4.56
CA THR A 148 11.48 3.10 -5.60
C THR A 148 12.81 3.80 -5.30
N GLN A 149 12.76 4.99 -4.70
CA GLN A 149 13.93 5.70 -4.23
C GLN A 149 14.64 4.91 -3.13
N PHE A 150 13.90 4.39 -2.15
CA PHE A 150 14.42 3.48 -1.13
C PHE A 150 15.12 2.27 -1.75
N LEU A 151 14.46 1.56 -2.67
CA LEU A 151 15.05 0.41 -3.39
C LEU A 151 16.30 0.79 -4.20
N SER A 152 16.43 2.04 -4.64
CA SER A 152 17.60 2.52 -5.39
C SER A 152 18.86 2.67 -4.53
N TYR A 153 18.69 2.88 -3.22
CA TYR A 153 19.82 2.95 -2.26
C TYR A 153 20.35 1.58 -1.87
N LEU A 154 19.57 0.52 -2.09
CA LEU A 154 19.98 -0.84 -1.78
C LEU A 154 20.96 -1.39 -2.82
N PRO A 155 21.86 -2.31 -2.41
CA PRO A 155 22.64 -3.13 -3.33
C PRO A 155 21.74 -3.83 -4.35
N THR A 156 22.28 -4.12 -5.54
CA THR A 156 21.51 -4.79 -6.61
C THR A 156 20.96 -6.14 -6.18
N THR A 157 21.73 -6.87 -5.36
CA THR A 157 21.36 -8.17 -4.82
C THR A 157 21.50 -8.11 -3.30
N THR A 158 20.40 -8.25 -2.58
CA THR A 158 20.38 -8.12 -1.11
C THR A 158 19.15 -8.77 -0.49
N SER A 159 19.16 -8.99 0.83
CA SER A 159 17.97 -9.34 1.59
C SER A 159 17.56 -8.24 2.58
N LEU A 160 16.26 -8.21 2.89
CA LEU A 160 15.65 -7.37 3.92
C LEU A 160 14.81 -8.26 4.83
N ALA A 161 14.71 -7.93 6.11
CA ALA A 161 13.81 -8.63 7.02
C ALA A 161 13.01 -7.69 7.94
N LEU A 162 11.77 -8.09 8.23
CA LEU A 162 10.87 -7.45 9.17
C LEU A 162 10.29 -8.48 10.13
N GLY A 163 10.53 -8.29 11.43
CA GLY A 163 9.94 -9.08 12.52
C GLY A 163 9.02 -8.23 13.38
N VAL A 164 7.73 -8.52 13.42
CA VAL A 164 6.76 -7.86 14.29
C VAL A 164 6.33 -8.82 15.39
N PHE A 165 6.57 -8.43 16.64
CA PHE A 165 6.27 -9.24 17.82
C PHE A 165 4.98 -8.78 18.50
N ASP A 166 4.03 -9.70 18.68
CA ASP A 166 2.92 -9.55 19.60
C ASP A 166 3.26 -10.33 20.89
N ALA A 167 3.60 -9.59 21.93
CA ALA A 167 4.23 -10.10 23.15
C ALA A 167 5.45 -10.99 22.83
N GLU A 168 5.38 -12.28 23.11
CA GLU A 168 6.46 -13.25 22.91
C GLU A 168 6.36 -14.01 21.57
N THR A 169 5.36 -13.68 20.74
CA THR A 169 5.11 -14.39 19.48
C THR A 169 5.42 -13.51 18.28
N VAL A 170 5.94 -14.12 17.21
CA VAL A 170 6.13 -13.44 15.93
C VAL A 170 4.77 -13.37 15.24
N ALA A 171 4.22 -12.16 15.14
CA ALA A 171 2.99 -11.89 14.41
C ALA A 171 3.25 -11.73 12.90
N ILE A 172 4.41 -11.19 12.54
CA ILE A 172 4.91 -11.07 11.16
C ILE A 172 6.40 -11.41 11.17
N GLY A 173 6.80 -12.48 10.49
CA GLY A 173 8.20 -12.73 10.16
C GLY A 173 8.32 -12.68 8.65
N LEU A 174 8.89 -11.63 8.10
CA LEU A 174 8.99 -11.42 6.66
C LEU A 174 10.46 -11.31 6.27
N ILE A 175 10.82 -12.01 5.19
CA ILE A 175 12.12 -11.94 4.53
C ILE A 175 11.86 -11.65 3.06
N LEU A 176 12.55 -10.65 2.54
CA LEU A 176 12.54 -10.28 1.14
C LEU A 176 13.93 -10.49 0.58
N GLU A 177 14.03 -11.17 -0.56
CA GLU A 177 15.25 -11.22 -1.36
C GLU A 177 15.05 -10.39 -2.62
N LEU A 178 15.98 -9.47 -2.85
CA LEU A 178 16.04 -8.60 -4.00
C LEU A 178 17.17 -9.05 -4.91
N ASN A 179 16.89 -9.15 -6.20
CA ASN A 179 17.89 -9.28 -7.25
C ASN A 179 17.61 -8.28 -8.36
N ASN A 180 18.64 -7.54 -8.77
CA ASN A 180 18.52 -6.35 -9.62
C ASN A 180 17.41 -5.39 -9.13
N ARG A 181 17.29 -5.21 -7.81
CA ARG A 181 16.26 -4.38 -7.14
C ARG A 181 14.81 -4.81 -7.39
N GLN A 182 14.61 -6.03 -7.89
CA GLN A 182 13.30 -6.65 -8.00
C GLN A 182 13.18 -7.72 -6.92
N ILE A 183 12.00 -7.81 -6.30
CA ILE A 183 11.71 -8.88 -5.34
C ILE A 183 11.70 -10.20 -6.11
N THR A 184 12.66 -11.07 -5.81
CA THR A 184 12.74 -12.43 -6.39
C THR A 184 12.26 -13.49 -5.43
N ARG A 185 12.24 -13.19 -4.13
CA ARG A 185 11.72 -14.10 -3.10
C ARG A 185 11.03 -13.34 -1.99
N VAL A 186 9.92 -13.88 -1.53
CA VAL A 186 9.23 -13.48 -0.31
C VAL A 186 9.02 -14.74 0.52
N THR A 187 9.51 -14.72 1.75
CA THR A 187 9.39 -15.85 2.68
C THR A 187 9.30 -15.35 4.11
N THR A 188 9.24 -16.26 5.07
CA THR A 188 9.03 -15.95 6.48
C THR A 188 10.18 -16.45 7.35
N PHE A 189 10.16 -16.12 8.64
CA PHE A 189 11.21 -16.57 9.58
C PHE A 189 11.20 -18.09 9.76
N GLU A 190 10.07 -18.75 9.55
CA GLU A 190 9.90 -20.20 9.62
C GLU A 190 10.71 -20.93 8.54
N ALA A 191 11.01 -20.27 7.42
CA ALA A 191 11.87 -20.83 6.37
C ALA A 191 13.36 -20.79 6.74
N LEU A 192 13.74 -20.04 7.78
CA LEU A 192 15.08 -20.06 8.33
C LEU A 192 15.18 -21.13 9.42
N ASP A 193 16.26 -21.91 9.39
CA ASP A 193 16.65 -22.76 10.50
C ASP A 193 17.26 -21.89 11.63
N LEU A 194 16.40 -21.12 12.30
CA LEU A 194 16.77 -20.31 13.44
C LEU A 194 17.03 -21.25 14.63
N GLN A 195 18.31 -21.49 14.91
CA GLN A 195 18.79 -22.28 16.06
C GLN A 195 18.39 -21.68 17.43
N VAL A 196 17.67 -20.55 17.43
CA VAL A 196 17.23 -19.80 18.61
C VAL A 196 15.76 -19.42 18.46
N GLN A 197 15.03 -19.40 19.58
CA GLN A 197 13.65 -18.94 19.59
C GLN A 197 13.59 -17.43 19.28
N PRO A 198 12.70 -16.99 18.37
CA PRO A 198 12.52 -15.58 18.08
C PRO A 198 12.15 -14.78 19.34
N THR A 199 12.89 -13.71 19.60
CA THR A 199 12.63 -12.78 20.70
C THR A 199 12.92 -11.35 20.25
N LEU A 200 12.25 -10.36 20.84
CA LEU A 200 12.54 -8.96 20.57
C LEU A 200 13.80 -8.53 21.34
N SER A 201 14.97 -8.79 20.76
CA SER A 201 16.27 -8.51 21.38
C SER A 201 17.37 -8.23 20.36
N SER A 202 18.43 -7.54 20.79
CA SER A 202 19.63 -7.33 19.97
C SER A 202 20.31 -8.65 19.59
N ASP A 203 20.34 -9.62 20.53
CA ASP A 203 20.94 -10.93 20.26
C ASP A 203 20.19 -11.64 19.14
N PHE A 204 18.86 -11.65 19.18
CA PHE A 204 18.07 -12.25 18.09
C PHE A 204 18.27 -11.52 16.76
N LEU A 205 18.38 -10.19 16.76
CA LEU A 205 18.71 -9.41 15.55
C LEU A 205 20.02 -9.89 14.91
N ASP A 206 21.05 -10.13 15.72
CA ASP A 206 22.34 -10.62 15.22
C ASP A 206 22.28 -12.06 14.72
N HIS A 207 21.52 -12.93 15.39
CA HIS A 207 21.27 -14.29 14.90
C HIS A 207 20.53 -14.27 13.56
N LEU A 208 19.50 -13.45 13.44
CA LEU A 208 18.74 -13.29 12.21
C LEU A 208 19.61 -12.73 11.07
N TRP A 209 20.46 -11.74 11.36
CA TRP A 209 21.42 -11.22 10.37
C TRP A 209 22.35 -12.30 9.84
N ASN A 210 22.94 -13.09 10.73
CA ASN A 210 23.84 -14.17 10.35
C ASN A 210 23.10 -15.28 9.58
N ALA A 211 21.88 -15.63 10.00
CA ALA A 211 21.06 -16.62 9.32
C ALA A 211 20.69 -16.16 7.90
N LEU A 212 20.39 -14.87 7.71
CA LEU A 212 20.13 -14.30 6.39
C LEU A 212 21.35 -14.34 5.49
N ASP A 213 22.51 -13.89 5.99
CA ASP A 213 23.76 -13.86 5.22
C ASP A 213 24.25 -15.27 4.82
N GLN A 214 23.84 -16.32 5.56
CA GLN A 214 24.15 -17.72 5.24
C GLN A 214 23.20 -18.36 4.22
N ASN A 215 21.93 -17.92 4.16
CA ASN A 215 20.88 -18.61 3.40
C ASN A 215 20.34 -17.81 2.20
N TYR A 216 20.60 -16.50 2.15
CA TYR A 216 20.09 -15.58 1.14
C TYR A 216 21.20 -14.63 0.66
N ALA A 217 20.87 -13.71 -0.24
CA ALA A 217 21.72 -12.54 -0.52
C ALA A 217 22.04 -11.74 0.76
N SER A 218 23.23 -11.12 0.81
CA SER A 218 23.68 -10.37 1.98
C SER A 218 22.65 -9.34 2.46
N PRO A 219 22.33 -9.31 3.77
CA PRO A 219 21.28 -8.43 4.31
C PRO A 219 21.70 -6.97 4.28
N SER A 220 20.77 -6.10 3.86
CA SER A 220 20.95 -4.64 3.92
C SER A 220 20.19 -3.98 5.05
N ALA A 221 19.09 -4.58 5.49
CA ALA A 221 18.30 -4.04 6.59
C ALA A 221 17.52 -5.13 7.31
N ILE A 222 17.48 -5.05 8.64
CA ILE A 222 16.61 -5.85 9.49
C ILE A 222 15.97 -4.93 10.52
N LEU A 223 14.63 -4.94 10.57
CA LEU A 223 13.86 -4.32 11.63
C LEU A 223 13.11 -5.41 12.40
N ILE A 224 13.32 -5.47 13.72
CA ILE A 224 12.42 -6.18 14.62
C ILE A 224 11.77 -5.20 15.59
N CYS A 225 10.46 -5.30 15.81
CA CYS A 225 9.73 -4.37 16.67
C CYS A 225 8.48 -4.99 17.29
N THR A 226 7.93 -4.34 18.31
CA THR A 226 6.59 -4.72 18.82
C THR A 226 5.49 -4.36 17.81
N GLN A 227 4.35 -5.06 17.86
CA GLN A 227 3.17 -4.77 17.06
C GLN A 227 2.73 -3.30 17.17
N SER A 228 2.67 -2.78 18.39
CA SER A 228 2.31 -1.37 18.61
C SER A 228 3.25 -0.37 17.92
N VAL A 229 4.55 -0.69 17.79
CA VAL A 229 5.50 0.16 17.06
C VAL A 229 5.25 0.05 15.55
N PHE A 230 4.98 -1.16 15.04
CA PHE A 230 4.66 -1.35 13.63
C PHE A 230 3.38 -0.61 13.21
N GLU A 231 2.32 -0.69 14.02
CA GLU A 231 1.05 0.02 13.78
C GLU A 231 1.25 1.54 13.75
N GLN A 232 1.98 2.10 14.73
CA GLN A 232 2.34 3.52 14.72
C GLN A 232 3.20 3.88 13.51
N TRP A 233 4.16 3.03 13.18
CA TRP A 233 5.08 3.24 12.07
C TRP A 233 4.33 3.30 10.75
N ILE A 234 3.29 2.50 10.51
CA ILE A 234 2.51 2.59 9.27
C ILE A 234 1.53 3.78 9.26
N GLU A 235 1.10 4.30 10.40
CA GLU A 235 0.12 5.39 10.43
C GLU A 235 0.74 6.80 10.24
N VAL A 236 1.92 7.06 10.79
CA VAL A 236 2.47 8.43 10.83
C VAL A 236 3.21 8.85 9.55
N VAL A 237 3.36 10.15 9.30
CA VAL A 237 4.19 10.65 8.18
C VAL A 237 5.69 10.54 8.50
N GLU A 238 6.12 10.92 9.70
CA GLU A 238 7.52 10.87 10.13
C GLU A 238 7.93 9.47 10.62
N LYS A 239 8.13 8.57 9.66
CA LYS A 239 8.46 7.15 9.87
C LYS A 239 9.72 6.94 10.73
N THR A 240 10.78 7.70 10.45
CA THR A 240 12.10 7.52 11.09
C THR A 240 12.04 7.80 12.58
N THR A 241 11.35 8.86 13.00
CA THR A 241 11.23 9.27 14.40
C THR A 241 10.53 8.22 15.26
N VAL A 242 9.54 7.50 14.70
CA VAL A 242 8.89 6.38 15.42
C VAL A 242 9.88 5.26 15.72
N ILE A 243 10.69 4.88 14.73
CA ILE A 243 11.67 3.80 14.89
C ILE A 243 12.80 4.22 15.82
N GLU A 244 13.35 5.43 15.66
CA GLU A 244 14.42 5.95 16.52
C GLU A 244 14.01 5.98 17.99
N ARG A 245 12.79 6.48 18.27
CA ARG A 245 12.22 6.46 19.61
C ARG A 245 12.02 5.05 20.13
N ALA A 246 11.47 4.15 19.31
CA ALA A 246 11.25 2.77 19.70
C ALA A 246 12.55 2.02 20.00
N VAL A 247 13.64 2.33 19.30
CA VAL A 247 14.98 1.78 19.59
C VAL A 247 15.49 2.27 20.94
N GLN A 248 15.33 3.56 21.26
CA GLN A 248 15.67 4.12 22.58
C GLN A 248 14.85 3.49 23.72
N GLU A 249 13.59 3.15 23.45
CA GLU A 249 12.68 2.48 24.39
C GLU A 249 12.84 0.95 24.44
N HIS A 250 13.78 0.36 23.68
CA HIS A 250 13.96 -1.10 23.53
C HIS A 250 12.70 -1.84 23.03
N ARG A 251 11.84 -1.14 22.30
CA ARG A 251 10.63 -1.68 21.63
C ARG A 251 10.85 -1.96 20.15
N ALA A 252 12.01 -1.61 19.62
CA ALA A 252 12.50 -1.98 18.31
C ALA A 252 14.02 -2.17 18.32
N PHE A 253 14.52 -2.98 17.41
CA PHE A 253 15.93 -3.10 17.09
C PHE A 253 16.07 -3.04 15.57
N LEU A 254 16.97 -2.18 15.11
CA LEU A 254 17.19 -1.90 13.70
C LEU A 254 18.68 -2.08 13.39
N ARG A 255 18.97 -2.79 12.30
CA ARG A 255 20.31 -2.84 11.71
C ARG A 255 20.21 -2.47 10.24
N LEU A 256 21.06 -1.54 9.81
CA LEU A 256 21.22 -1.06 8.44
C LEU A 256 22.68 -1.28 8.02
N LEU A 257 22.90 -1.57 6.74
CA LEU A 257 24.23 -1.64 6.11
C LEU A 257 24.77 -0.24 5.78
#